data_AF-A0A7D5VDT7-F1
#
_entry.id   AF-A0A7D5VDT7-F1
#
_cell.length_a   1.000
_cell.length_b   1.000
_cell.length_c   1.000
_cell.angle_alpha   90.00
_cell.angle_beta   90.00
_cell.angle_gamma   90.00
#
_symmetry.space_group_name_H-M   'P 1'
#
loop_
_entity.id
_entity.type
_entity.pdbx_description
1 polymer ?
#
loop_
_entity_poly.entity_id
_entity_poly.type
_entity_poly.pdbx_seq_one_letter_code
_entity_poly.pdbx_strand_id
1 'polypeptide(L)'
;MALATAMAALLPQSPATRSWDSRVDDVRAVTGEVRRLKQAGDAVLFVPVARRDSALVCPDDFAGLRDIAPARGPVASGTLSGEEAAPGRIRSAMPAQRRILLVTDAAPTDRPTGRDRTKSAVLGRYFTVVADRRARGRRVTVYERNRQGPPARHAPAGRA
;
A
#
# COMPACT_ATOMS: atom_id res chain seq x y z
N MET A 1 -28.82 45.99 0.14
CA MET A 1 -29.16 44.82 0.99
C MET A 1 -29.31 43.49 0.23
N ALA A 2 -29.26 43.44 -1.11
CA ALA A 2 -29.39 42.17 -1.87
C ALA A 2 -28.07 41.40 -2.07
N LEU A 3 -26.92 42.09 -2.03
CA LEU A 3 -25.60 41.44 -2.21
C LEU A 3 -25.18 40.61 -0.98
N ALA A 4 -25.52 41.10 0.22
CA ALA A 4 -25.19 40.43 1.48
C ALA A 4 -25.96 39.12 1.66
N THR A 5 -27.22 39.06 1.22
CA THR A 5 -28.05 37.85 1.21
C THR A 5 -27.57 36.82 0.18
N ALA A 6 -27.08 37.27 -0.98
CA ALA A 6 -26.47 36.37 -1.97
C ALA A 6 -25.17 35.72 -1.44
N MET A 7 -24.30 36.48 -0.76
CA MET A 7 -23.10 35.92 -0.12
C MET A 7 -23.44 34.91 0.99
N ALA A 8 -24.49 35.16 1.77
CA ALA A 8 -24.96 34.22 2.81
C ALA A 8 -25.41 32.87 2.23
N ALA A 9 -25.99 32.86 1.03
CA ALA A 9 -26.38 31.64 0.31
C ALA A 9 -25.18 30.89 -0.31
N LEU A 10 -24.04 31.56 -0.50
CA LEU A 10 -22.77 30.95 -0.92
C LEU A 10 -21.91 30.44 0.26
N LEU A 11 -22.28 30.72 1.52
CA LEU A 11 -21.59 30.09 2.64
C LEU A 11 -21.86 28.57 2.55
N PRO A 12 -20.81 27.74 2.43
CA PRO A 12 -20.99 26.31 2.28
C PRO A 12 -21.66 25.77 3.54
N GLN A 13 -22.92 25.36 3.41
CA GLN A 13 -23.66 24.63 4.43
C GLN A 13 -23.09 23.22 4.57
N SER A 14 -21.84 23.06 4.99
CA SER A 14 -21.28 21.76 5.35
C SER A 14 -20.00 21.89 6.19
N PRO A 15 -20.09 22.21 7.48
CA PRO A 15 -19.00 21.87 8.40
C PRO A 15 -18.81 20.34 8.51
N ALA A 16 -19.86 19.55 8.23
CA ALA A 16 -19.85 18.09 8.35
C ALA A 16 -18.96 17.38 7.31
N THR A 17 -18.90 17.85 6.05
CA THR A 17 -18.01 17.26 5.03
C THR A 17 -16.52 17.60 5.23
N ARG A 18 -16.20 18.53 6.14
CA ARG A 18 -14.83 18.80 6.59
C ARG A 18 -14.45 18.09 7.90
N SER A 19 -15.37 17.34 8.51
CA SER A 19 -15.05 16.51 9.67
C SER A 19 -14.09 15.40 9.25
N TRP A 20 -12.92 15.34 9.88
CA TRP A 20 -11.88 14.34 9.62
C TRP A 20 -12.38 12.91 9.83
N ASP A 21 -13.40 12.74 10.66
CA ASP A 21 -14.01 11.45 11.02
C ASP A 21 -14.80 10.80 9.87
N SER A 22 -15.23 11.59 8.86
CA SER A 22 -15.96 11.09 7.68
C SER A 22 -15.03 10.54 6.58
N ARG A 23 -13.70 10.63 6.74
CA ARG A 23 -12.76 10.10 5.75
C ARG A 23 -12.63 8.60 5.97
N VAL A 24 -13.25 7.82 5.09
CA VAL A 24 -13.05 6.37 4.98
C VAL A 24 -11.55 6.01 4.87
N ASP A 25 -10.71 6.95 4.40
CA ASP A 25 -9.25 6.85 4.34
C ASP A 25 -8.57 7.69 5.44
N ASP A 26 -8.44 7.15 6.66
CA ASP A 26 -7.55 7.74 7.67
C ASP A 26 -6.13 7.21 7.48
N VAL A 27 -5.36 7.96 6.70
CA VAL A 27 -3.96 7.66 6.39
C VAL A 27 -3.12 7.51 7.66
N ARG A 28 -3.39 8.26 8.72
CA ARG A 28 -2.59 8.21 9.97
C ARG A 28 -2.86 6.95 10.78
N ALA A 29 -4.09 6.44 10.75
CA ALA A 29 -4.42 5.21 11.45
C ALA A 29 -3.59 4.02 10.92
N VAL A 30 -3.42 3.92 9.59
CA VAL A 30 -2.60 2.84 9.01
C VAL A 30 -1.10 3.04 9.25
N THR A 31 -0.60 4.29 9.29
CA THR A 31 0.83 4.55 9.50
C THR A 31 1.26 4.17 10.92
N GLY A 32 0.37 4.33 11.91
CA GLY A 32 0.56 3.82 13.26
C GLY A 32 0.77 2.29 13.30
N GLU A 33 0.02 1.52 12.52
CA GLU A 33 0.22 0.07 12.40
C GLU A 33 1.54 -0.27 11.69
N VAL A 34 1.93 0.48 10.66
CA VAL A 34 3.26 0.33 10.03
C VAL A 34 4.37 0.54 11.05
N ARG A 35 4.30 1.61 11.85
CA ARG A 35 5.29 1.90 12.90
C ARG A 35 5.39 0.78 13.93
N ARG A 36 4.26 0.17 14.32
CA ARG A 36 4.23 -0.94 15.29
C ARG A 36 4.79 -2.25 14.72
N LEU A 37 4.56 -2.51 13.43
CA LEU A 37 4.89 -3.78 12.79
C LEU A 37 6.27 -3.81 12.12
N LYS A 38 6.84 -2.64 11.77
CA LYS A 38 8.12 -2.57 11.06
C LYS A 38 9.29 -3.06 11.91
N GLN A 39 10.28 -3.63 11.22
CA GLN A 39 11.65 -3.77 11.72
C GLN A 39 12.58 -2.96 10.80
N ALA A 40 13.68 -2.46 11.36
CA ALA A 40 14.68 -1.76 10.57
C ALA A 40 15.23 -2.70 9.47
N GLY A 41 15.25 -2.22 8.23
CA GLY A 41 15.68 -3.00 7.07
C GLY A 41 14.57 -3.82 6.40
N ASP A 42 13.34 -3.84 6.93
CA ASP A 42 12.19 -4.42 6.23
C ASP A 42 11.94 -3.66 4.92
N ALA A 43 11.47 -4.38 3.90
CA ALA A 43 11.02 -3.74 2.67
C ALA A 43 9.54 -3.34 2.77
N VAL A 44 9.14 -2.34 1.99
CA VAL A 44 7.73 -1.93 1.87
C VAL A 44 7.28 -1.90 0.41
N LEU A 45 6.02 -2.27 0.20
CA LEU A 45 5.31 -2.22 -1.07
C LEU A 45 3.92 -1.60 -0.88
N PHE A 46 3.41 -0.95 -1.92
CA PHE A 46 2.09 -0.31 -1.93
C PHE A 46 1.24 -0.90 -3.05
N VAL A 47 0.00 -1.27 -2.75
CA VAL A 47 -0.99 -1.70 -3.76
C VAL A 47 -2.36 -1.06 -3.45
N PRO A 48 -2.88 -0.19 -4.34
CA PRO A 48 -2.23 0.36 -5.53
C PRO A 48 -1.06 1.29 -5.16
N VAL A 49 -0.26 1.71 -6.15
CA VAL A 49 0.85 2.67 -5.95
C VAL A 49 0.40 3.96 -5.24
N ALA A 50 -0.86 4.35 -5.41
CA ALA A 50 -1.47 5.50 -4.75
C ALA A 50 -1.33 5.46 -3.22
N ARG A 51 -1.29 4.26 -2.61
CA ARG A 51 -1.15 4.09 -1.15
C ARG A 51 0.24 4.47 -0.61
N ARG A 52 1.20 4.82 -1.49
CA ARG A 52 2.47 5.45 -1.11
C ARG A 52 2.26 6.82 -0.46
N ASP A 53 1.10 7.45 -0.64
CA ASP A 53 0.68 8.64 0.10
C ASP A 53 0.82 8.48 1.64
N SER A 54 0.64 7.28 2.20
CA SER A 54 0.91 7.00 3.62
C SER A 54 2.35 7.34 4.03
N ALA A 55 3.33 6.96 3.23
CA ALA A 55 4.74 7.23 3.52
C ALA A 55 5.11 8.70 3.29
N LEU A 56 4.39 9.40 2.41
CA LEU A 56 4.60 10.83 2.16
C LEU A 56 3.97 11.69 3.27
N VAL A 57 2.84 11.26 3.83
CA VAL A 57 2.13 11.97 4.91
C VAL A 57 2.80 11.75 6.26
N CYS A 58 3.27 10.53 6.56
CA CYS A 58 3.92 10.18 7.83
C CYS A 58 5.29 9.51 7.59
N PRO A 59 6.31 10.26 7.12
CA PRO A 59 7.61 9.68 6.77
C PRO A 59 8.30 8.97 7.95
N ASP A 60 8.17 9.49 9.17
CA ASP A 60 8.79 8.91 10.37
C ASP A 60 8.25 7.52 10.71
N ASP A 61 6.96 7.27 10.45
CA ASP A 61 6.35 5.96 10.64
C ASP A 61 6.93 4.93 9.66
N PHE A 62 7.48 5.37 8.53
CA PHE A 62 8.15 4.51 7.53
C PHE A 62 9.68 4.56 7.63
N ALA A 63 10.27 5.38 8.50
CA ALA A 63 11.72 5.46 8.67
C ALA A 63 12.33 4.07 8.94
N GLY A 64 13.44 3.76 8.26
CA GLY A 64 14.12 2.46 8.34
C GLY A 64 13.52 1.36 7.43
N LEU A 65 12.39 1.62 6.77
CA LEU A 65 11.88 0.78 5.69
C LEU A 65 12.51 1.16 4.36
N ARG A 66 12.65 0.17 3.47
CA ARG A 66 13.08 0.38 2.08
C ARG A 66 11.94 0.11 1.11
N ASP A 67 11.48 1.15 0.41
CA ASP A 67 10.57 0.95 -0.73
C ASP A 67 11.37 0.36 -1.91
N ILE A 68 10.98 -0.83 -2.35
CA ILE A 68 11.70 -1.61 -3.39
C ILE A 68 11.04 -1.54 -4.77
N ALA A 69 9.90 -0.86 -4.90
CA ALA A 69 9.19 -0.71 -6.17
C ALA A 69 9.53 0.53 -7.03
N PRO A 70 10.04 1.66 -6.54
CA PRO A 70 10.12 2.88 -7.33
C PRO A 70 11.21 2.77 -8.41
N ALA A 71 10.93 3.34 -9.59
CA ALA A 71 11.94 3.70 -10.58
C ALA A 71 12.26 5.19 -10.50
N ARG A 72 11.25 6.03 -10.28
CA ARG A 72 11.37 7.48 -10.11
C ARG A 72 10.50 7.92 -8.93
N GLY A 73 11.07 8.74 -8.04
CA GLY A 73 10.31 9.33 -6.93
C GLY A 73 9.32 10.42 -7.41
N PRO A 74 8.37 10.86 -6.55
CA PRO A 74 7.31 11.81 -6.91
C PRO A 74 7.80 13.07 -7.63
N VAL A 75 8.86 13.69 -7.11
CA VAL A 75 9.44 14.91 -7.69
C VAL A 75 10.03 14.65 -9.07
N ALA A 76 10.77 13.56 -9.24
CA ALA A 76 11.46 13.23 -10.50
C ALA A 76 10.52 12.75 -11.60
N SER A 77 9.37 12.16 -11.26
CA SER A 77 8.36 11.73 -12.24
C SER A 77 7.29 12.78 -12.50
N GLY A 78 7.17 13.81 -11.67
CA GLY A 78 6.04 14.75 -11.73
C GLY A 78 4.69 14.11 -11.37
N THR A 79 4.69 13.02 -10.60
CA THR A 79 3.47 12.30 -10.20
C THR A 79 3.36 12.21 -8.68
N LEU A 80 2.14 12.25 -8.13
CA LEU A 80 1.91 12.27 -6.68
C LEU A 80 2.59 11.12 -5.93
N SER A 81 2.54 9.91 -6.50
CA SER A 81 3.07 8.70 -5.87
C SER A 81 4.39 8.25 -6.47
N GLY A 82 5.02 9.00 -7.37
CA GLY A 82 6.16 8.49 -8.13
C GLY A 82 5.76 7.49 -9.22
N GLU A 83 6.77 6.94 -9.90
CA GLU A 83 6.59 5.89 -10.89
C GLU A 83 7.29 4.62 -10.45
N GLU A 84 6.59 3.50 -10.54
CA GLU A 84 7.16 2.19 -10.22
C GLU A 84 7.94 1.59 -11.38
N ALA A 85 8.98 0.84 -11.02
CA ALA A 85 9.74 0.03 -11.95
C ALA A 85 8.87 -0.95 -12.72
N ALA A 86 9.40 -1.43 -13.85
CA ALA A 86 8.73 -2.46 -14.64
C ALA A 86 8.50 -3.73 -13.79
N PRO A 87 7.41 -4.49 -14.06
CA PRO A 87 7.07 -5.70 -13.30
C PRO A 87 8.22 -6.69 -13.10
N GLY A 88 9.06 -6.90 -14.13
CA GLY A 88 10.23 -7.79 -14.03
C GLY A 88 11.24 -7.35 -12.97
N ARG A 89 11.52 -6.04 -12.86
CA ARG A 89 12.44 -5.50 -11.86
C ARG A 89 11.88 -5.63 -10.44
N ILE A 90 10.59 -5.36 -10.26
CA ILE A 90 9.90 -5.56 -8.97
C ILE A 90 9.97 -7.04 -8.57
N ARG A 91 9.64 -7.95 -9.50
CA ARG A 91 9.67 -9.40 -9.28
C ARG A 91 11.03 -9.89 -8.80
N SER A 92 12.12 -9.40 -9.41
CA SER A 92 13.47 -9.82 -9.04
C SER A 92 13.96 -9.21 -7.72
N ALA A 93 13.48 -8.01 -7.35
CA ALA A 93 13.88 -7.34 -6.12
C ALA A 93 13.26 -7.96 -4.85
N MET A 94 12.05 -8.54 -4.97
CA MET A 94 11.29 -9.05 -3.84
C MET A 94 11.94 -10.26 -3.13
N PRO A 95 12.43 -11.33 -3.82
CA PRO A 95 13.03 -12.48 -3.15
C PRO A 95 14.30 -12.18 -2.35
N ALA A 96 15.00 -11.06 -2.64
CA ALA A 96 16.14 -10.61 -1.86
C ALA A 96 15.75 -10.11 -0.46
N GLN A 97 14.46 -9.89 -0.20
CA GLN A 97 13.97 -9.41 1.09
C GLN A 97 13.60 -10.57 1.99
N ARG A 98 14.00 -10.48 3.27
CA ARG A 98 13.55 -11.43 4.29
C ARG A 98 12.08 -11.20 4.66
N ARG A 99 11.68 -9.94 4.72
CA ARG A 99 10.39 -9.49 5.24
C ARG A 99 9.91 -8.26 4.47
N ILE A 100 8.62 -8.26 4.14
CA ILE A 100 7.98 -7.24 3.31
C ILE A 100 6.68 -6.80 4.00
N LEU A 101 6.53 -5.50 4.21
CA LEU A 101 5.25 -4.88 4.57
C LEU A 101 4.52 -4.50 3.28
N LEU A 102 3.28 -4.93 3.15
CA LEU A 102 2.38 -4.51 2.08
C LEU A 102 1.31 -3.58 2.66
N VAL A 103 1.23 -2.37 2.14
CA VAL A 103 0.16 -1.41 2.48
C VAL A 103 -0.86 -1.39 1.34
N THR A 104 -2.11 -1.67 1.67
CA THR A 104 -3.23 -1.68 0.72
C THR A 104 -4.46 -0.95 1.25
N ASP A 105 -5.44 -0.77 0.38
CA ASP A 105 -6.82 -0.59 0.82
C ASP A 105 -7.32 -1.86 1.53
N ALA A 106 -8.25 -1.70 2.47
CA ALA A 106 -8.86 -2.82 3.18
C ALA A 106 -9.81 -3.60 2.26
N ALA A 107 -10.49 -2.89 1.36
CA ALA A 107 -11.20 -3.49 0.23
C ALA A 107 -10.21 -3.75 -0.92
N PRO A 108 -10.38 -4.87 -1.66
CA PRO A 108 -9.55 -5.14 -2.83
C PRO A 108 -9.79 -4.08 -3.92
N THR A 109 -8.73 -3.77 -4.69
CA THR A 109 -8.84 -2.89 -5.85
C THR A 109 -9.56 -3.60 -7.00
N ASP A 110 -10.60 -2.96 -7.56
CA ASP A 110 -11.40 -3.53 -8.65
C ASP A 110 -10.60 -3.78 -9.95
N ARG A 111 -9.58 -2.95 -10.21
CA ARG A 111 -8.74 -3.02 -11.42
C ARG A 111 -7.25 -2.95 -11.09
N PRO A 112 -6.62 -4.06 -10.66
CA PRO A 112 -5.20 -4.07 -10.37
C PRO A 112 -4.38 -3.84 -11.64
N THR A 113 -3.25 -3.15 -11.53
CA THR A 113 -2.29 -3.01 -12.63
C THR A 113 -1.46 -4.27 -12.81
N GLY A 114 -0.66 -4.36 -13.89
CA GLY A 114 0.30 -5.45 -14.07
C GLY A 114 1.37 -5.51 -12.97
N ARG A 115 1.70 -4.36 -12.37
CA ARG A 115 2.63 -4.25 -11.23
C ARG A 115 1.99 -4.78 -9.95
N ASP A 116 0.74 -4.40 -9.68
CA ASP A 116 -0.01 -4.89 -8.52
C ASP A 116 -0.16 -6.41 -8.55
N ARG A 117 -0.57 -6.95 -9.73
CA ARG A 117 -0.64 -8.40 -9.94
C ARG A 117 0.71 -9.08 -9.71
N THR A 118 1.81 -8.46 -10.14
CA THR A 118 3.15 -9.02 -9.94
C THR A 118 3.54 -9.07 -8.46
N LYS A 119 3.29 -8.01 -7.70
CA LYS A 119 3.53 -7.99 -6.25
C LYS A 119 2.72 -9.07 -5.56
N SER A 120 1.41 -9.12 -5.80
CA SER A 120 0.52 -10.13 -5.20
C SER A 120 0.93 -11.57 -5.55
N ALA A 121 1.30 -11.82 -6.81
CA ALA A 121 1.74 -13.15 -7.26
C ALA A 121 3.06 -13.58 -6.60
N VAL A 122 4.04 -12.68 -6.45
CA VAL A 122 5.31 -13.00 -5.79
C VAL A 122 5.12 -13.20 -4.29
N LEU A 123 4.33 -12.35 -3.63
CA LEU A 123 4.00 -12.52 -2.21
C LEU A 123 3.32 -13.87 -1.97
N GLY A 124 2.29 -14.22 -2.75
CA GLY A 124 1.59 -15.49 -2.62
C GLY A 124 2.43 -16.73 -2.95
N ARG A 125 3.51 -16.59 -3.73
CA ARG A 125 4.36 -17.71 -4.13
C ARG A 125 5.53 -17.96 -3.19
N TYR A 126 6.15 -16.90 -2.66
CA TYR A 126 7.44 -16.98 -1.97
C TYR A 126 7.41 -16.51 -0.52
N PHE A 127 6.28 -15.98 -0.06
CA PHE A 127 6.15 -15.44 1.29
C PHE A 127 4.93 -16.01 1.99
N THR A 128 4.95 -15.94 3.32
CA THR A 128 3.83 -16.27 4.19
C THR A 128 3.44 -15.03 5.00
N VAL A 129 2.15 -14.89 5.28
CA VAL A 129 1.64 -13.81 6.12
C VAL A 129 1.98 -14.11 7.57
N VAL A 130 2.63 -13.18 8.26
CA VAL A 130 2.95 -13.28 9.70
C VAL A 130 2.19 -12.27 10.55
N ALA A 131 1.67 -11.20 9.94
CA ALA A 131 0.75 -10.28 10.58
C ALA A 131 -0.16 -9.62 9.55
N ASP A 132 -1.36 -9.24 10.00
CA ASP A 132 -2.35 -8.56 9.17
C ASP A 132 -3.19 -7.63 10.06
N ARG A 133 -3.20 -6.34 9.73
CA ARG A 133 -3.91 -5.31 10.48
C ARG A 133 -4.70 -4.43 9.53
N ARG A 134 -5.96 -4.16 9.88
CA ARG A 134 -6.83 -3.21 9.18
C ARG A 134 -7.04 -1.99 10.06
N ALA A 135 -6.96 -0.81 9.46
CA ALA A 135 -7.20 0.46 10.12
C ALA A 135 -7.89 1.40 9.15
N ARG A 136 -9.14 1.80 9.48
CA ARG A 136 -9.91 2.86 8.81
C ARG A 136 -9.71 2.87 7.28
N GLY A 137 -10.23 1.84 6.61
CA GLY A 137 -10.22 1.72 5.14
C GLY A 137 -8.92 1.20 4.52
N ARG A 138 -7.84 1.04 5.29
CA ARG A 138 -6.55 0.49 4.82
C ARG A 138 -6.13 -0.77 5.57
N ARG A 139 -5.12 -1.44 5.05
CA ARG A 139 -4.57 -2.69 5.58
C ARG A 139 -3.04 -2.70 5.47
N VAL A 140 -2.38 -3.22 6.50
CA VAL A 140 -0.95 -3.54 6.51
C VAL A 140 -0.83 -5.04 6.71
N THR A 141 -0.21 -5.72 5.74
CA THR A 141 0.10 -7.14 5.84
C THR A 141 1.61 -7.31 5.88
N VAL A 142 2.11 -8.04 6.87
CA VAL A 142 3.53 -8.38 6.98
C VAL A 142 3.75 -9.78 6.44
N TYR A 143 4.71 -9.88 5.53
CA TYR A 143 5.10 -11.11 4.87
C TYR A 143 6.53 -11.49 5.27
N GLU A 144 6.77 -12.76 5.54
CA GLU A 144 8.12 -13.32 5.70
C GLU A 144 8.42 -14.34 4.61
N ARG A 145 9.66 -14.36 4.13
CA ARG A 145 10.09 -15.22 3.04
C ARG A 145 10.07 -16.69 3.47
N ASN A 146 9.46 -17.55 2.66
CA ASN A 146 9.42 -18.98 2.88
C ASN A 146 10.83 -19.56 2.80
N ARG A 147 11.33 -20.13 3.90
CA ARG A 147 12.66 -20.76 3.95
C ARG A 147 12.74 -22.05 3.13
N GLN A 148 11.61 -22.71 2.89
CA GLN A 148 11.52 -24.00 2.21
C GLN A 148 11.29 -23.89 0.68
N GLY A 149 11.33 -22.66 0.12
CA GLY A 149 10.95 -22.42 -1.27
C GLY A 149 9.43 -22.51 -1.49
N PRO A 150 8.94 -22.29 -2.71
CA PRO A 150 7.52 -22.38 -3.00
C PRO A 150 7.02 -23.82 -2.80
N PRO A 151 5.78 -24.04 -2.32
CA PRO A 151 5.22 -25.39 -2.24
C PRO A 151 5.26 -26.07 -3.61
N ALA A 152 5.68 -27.34 -3.62
CA ALA A 152 5.71 -28.17 -4.80
C ALA A 152 4.31 -28.17 -5.44
N ARG A 153 4.24 -27.91 -6.75
CA ARG A 153 2.96 -28.02 -7.47
C ARG A 153 2.52 -29.49 -7.39
N HIS A 154 1.40 -29.76 -6.74
CA HIS A 154 0.73 -31.05 -6.89
C HIS A 154 0.36 -31.20 -8.37
N ALA A 155 0.99 -32.14 -9.06
CA ALA A 155 0.57 -32.53 -10.39
C ALA A 155 -0.81 -33.22 -10.28
N PRO A 156 -1.75 -32.97 -11.19
CA PRO A 156 -2.99 -33.73 -11.21
C PRO A 156 -2.64 -35.20 -11.49
N ALA A 157 -3.14 -36.11 -10.65
CA ALA A 157 -3.04 -37.54 -10.87
C ALA A 157 -3.64 -37.84 -12.26
N GLY A 158 -2.78 -38.28 -13.18
CA GLY A 158 -3.19 -38.72 -14.50
C GLY A 158 -4.21 -39.84 -14.35
N ARG A 159 -5.38 -39.68 -14.96
CA ARG A 159 -6.30 -40.79 -15.19
C ARG A 159 -5.66 -41.71 -16.24
N ALA A 160 -5.47 -42.97 -15.85
CA ALA A 160 -5.31 -44.09 -16.76
C ALA A 160 -6.61 -44.36 -17.51
#